data_AF-A0A3D1RE15-F1
#
_entry.id   AF-A0A3D1RE15-F1
#
_cell.length_a   1.000
_cell.length_b   1.000
_cell.length_c   1.000
_cell.angle_alpha   90.00
_cell.angle_beta   90.00
_cell.angle_gamma   90.00
#
_symmetry.space_group_name_H-M   'P 1'
#
loop_
_entity.id
_entity.type
_entity.pdbx_description
1 polymer ?
#
loop_
_entity_poly.entity_id
_entity_poly.type
_entity_poly.pdbx_seq_one_letter_code
_entity_poly.pdbx_strand_id
1 'polypeptide(L)'
;MVANDGITFYLLTDSVGGTSGPSAGMDGGLTNRGAVVEYIYTGPLLSIETPGYTPIPGERSFRMYPNPASNEVMIDAGRNVSKPVYYEVFDLLGRPVLKGKRDDTRFSLNITTLKKGVYSFRLYNGWDILIATEKLIVQ
;
A
#
# COMPACT_ATOMS: atom_id res chain seq x y z
N MET A 1 23.68 12.17 -7.45
CA MET A 1 23.37 11.07 -6.50
C MET A 1 22.17 11.49 -5.66
N VAL A 2 21.33 10.56 -5.19
CA VAL A 2 20.18 10.87 -4.33
C VAL A 2 20.51 10.40 -2.92
N ALA A 3 20.23 11.22 -1.90
CA ALA A 3 20.45 10.87 -0.50
C ALA A 3 19.39 9.89 0.02
N ASN A 4 19.62 9.30 1.19
CA ASN A 4 18.70 8.34 1.81
C ASN A 4 17.34 8.95 2.25
N ASP A 5 17.24 10.29 2.22
CA ASP A 5 15.99 11.02 2.50
C ASP A 5 15.06 11.11 1.28
N GLY A 6 15.52 10.71 0.09
CA GLY A 6 14.75 10.75 -1.16
C GLY A 6 14.46 12.16 -1.71
N ILE A 7 14.95 13.22 -1.06
CA ILE A 7 14.63 14.62 -1.39
C ILE A 7 15.88 15.49 -1.57
N THR A 8 17.05 14.97 -1.19
CA THR A 8 18.33 15.63 -1.39
C THR A 8 19.06 15.04 -2.59
N PHE A 9 19.47 15.92 -3.50
CA PHE A 9 20.19 15.60 -4.73
C PHE A 9 21.57 16.23 -4.69
N TYR A 10 22.60 15.40 -4.84
CA TYR A 10 23.97 15.85 -5.01
C TYR A 10 24.33 15.87 -6.49
N LEU A 11 24.70 17.04 -7.00
CA LEU A 11 25.15 17.24 -8.37
C LEU A 11 26.67 17.47 -8.36
N LEU A 12 27.39 16.71 -9.17
CA LEU A 12 28.80 16.98 -9.45
C LEU A 12 28.86 17.96 -10.61
N THR A 13 29.57 19.07 -10.41
CA THR A 13 29.71 20.10 -11.43
C THR A 13 31.17 20.21 -11.83
N ASP A 14 31.46 20.05 -13.11
CA ASP A 14 32.79 20.23 -13.69
C ASP A 14 32.97 21.63 -14.33
N SER A 15 31.87 22.39 -14.43
CA SER A 15 31.78 23.70 -15.05
C SER A 15 30.99 24.70 -14.20
N VAL A 16 31.22 26.00 -14.42
CA VAL A 16 30.63 27.15 -13.68
C VAL A 16 29.27 27.61 -14.24
N GLY A 17 28.53 26.71 -14.90
CA GLY A 17 27.17 26.98 -15.35
C GLY A 17 27.03 27.95 -16.54
N GLY A 18 28.09 28.17 -17.33
CA GLY A 18 28.00 28.99 -18.55
C GLY A 18 27.21 28.28 -19.65
N THR A 19 26.23 28.97 -20.24
CA THR A 19 25.54 28.47 -21.45
C THR A 19 26.18 29.05 -22.71
N SER A 20 26.13 28.33 -23.83
CA SER A 20 26.55 28.85 -25.15
C SER A 20 25.48 29.70 -25.84
N GLY A 21 24.39 30.05 -25.12
CA GLY A 21 23.21 30.73 -25.65
C GLY A 21 23.13 32.23 -25.28
N PRO A 22 21.95 32.86 -25.36
CA PRO A 22 21.77 34.31 -25.16
C PRO A 22 22.19 34.84 -23.78
N SER A 23 22.41 33.95 -22.80
CA SER A 23 22.94 34.25 -21.47
C SER A 23 24.44 33.92 -21.32
N ALA A 24 25.17 33.85 -22.42
CA ALA A 24 26.61 33.62 -22.42
C ALA A 24 27.35 34.64 -21.53
N GLY A 25 28.11 34.14 -20.56
CA GLY A 25 28.88 34.95 -19.61
C GLY A 25 28.19 35.22 -18.25
N MET A 26 26.93 34.80 -18.09
CA MET A 26 26.27 34.80 -16.78
C MET A 26 26.53 33.44 -16.12
N ASP A 27 27.27 33.43 -15.00
CA ASP A 27 27.39 32.23 -14.19
C ASP A 27 26.06 31.98 -13.49
N GLY A 28 25.58 30.73 -13.51
CA GLY A 28 24.35 30.32 -12.83
C GLY A 28 24.46 30.35 -11.30
N GLY A 29 25.32 31.21 -10.73
CA GLY A 29 25.67 31.28 -9.32
C GLY A 29 26.70 30.25 -8.85
N LEU A 30 27.23 29.41 -9.75
CA LEU A 30 28.24 28.39 -9.42
C LEU A 30 29.64 28.87 -9.83
N THR A 31 30.43 29.34 -8.87
CA THR A 31 31.76 29.94 -9.13
C THR A 31 32.93 28.97 -8.94
N ASN A 32 32.70 27.81 -8.32
CA ASN A 32 33.75 26.83 -8.03
C ASN A 32 33.67 25.61 -8.96
N ARG A 33 34.72 25.35 -9.74
CA ARG A 33 34.82 24.19 -10.64
C ARG A 33 35.09 22.92 -9.83
N GLY A 34 34.45 21.82 -10.18
CA GLY A 34 34.59 20.56 -9.44
C GLY A 34 33.81 20.54 -8.12
N ALA A 35 32.87 21.47 -7.92
CA ALA A 35 32.09 21.54 -6.70
C ALA A 35 30.98 20.47 -6.68
N VAL A 36 30.69 19.99 -5.48
CA VAL A 36 29.49 19.19 -5.19
C VAL A 36 28.40 20.15 -4.73
N VAL A 37 27.29 20.19 -5.46
CA VAL A 37 26.14 21.03 -5.13
C VAL A 37 25.06 20.16 -4.50
N GLU A 38 24.57 20.60 -3.35
CA GLU A 38 23.42 19.99 -2.66
C GLU A 38 22.15 20.75 -3.02
N TYR A 39 21.16 20.04 -3.54
CA TYR A 39 19.81 20.55 -3.76
C TYR A 39 18.83 19.80 -2.86
N ILE A 40 18.09 20.55 -2.04
CA ILE A 40 17.05 20.01 -1.16
C ILE A 40 15.69 20.45 -1.71
N TYR A 41 14.82 19.49 -2.01
CA TYR A 41 13.44 19.81 -2.37
C TYR A 41 12.67 20.30 -1.14
N THR A 42 12.21 21.55 -1.17
CA THR A 42 11.45 22.19 -0.06
C THR A 42 9.95 22.28 -0.32
N GLY A 43 9.45 21.68 -1.40
CA GLY A 43 8.03 21.66 -1.73
C GLY A 43 7.24 20.64 -0.89
N PRO A 44 5.92 20.57 -1.09
CA PRO A 44 5.10 19.56 -0.42
C PRO A 44 5.60 18.17 -0.78
N LEU A 45 6.00 17.41 0.23
CA LEU A 45 6.36 16.02 0.05
C LEU A 45 5.11 15.26 -0.35
N LEU A 46 5.14 14.65 -1.54
CA LEU A 46 4.19 13.59 -1.83
C LEU A 46 4.52 12.48 -0.84
N SER A 47 3.58 12.11 0.03
CA SER A 47 3.77 10.89 0.81
C SER A 47 3.91 9.75 -0.18
N ILE A 48 5.12 9.21 -0.33
CA ILE A 48 5.23 7.78 -0.60
C ILE A 48 4.57 7.18 0.63
N GLU A 49 3.33 6.73 0.45
CA GLU A 49 2.81 5.76 1.39
C GLU A 49 3.90 4.73 1.57
N THR A 50 4.28 4.48 2.83
CA THR A 50 4.80 3.17 3.22
C THR A 50 4.08 2.14 2.34
N PRO A 51 4.76 1.20 1.65
CA PRO A 51 4.03 0.17 0.93
C PRO A 51 3.07 -0.51 1.91
N GLY A 52 1.80 -0.10 1.84
CA GLY A 52 1.03 0.15 3.05
C GLY A 52 -0.10 1.14 2.77
N TYR A 53 -0.78 0.90 1.65
CA TYR A 53 -2.21 1.14 1.47
C TYR A 53 -2.72 2.57 1.74
N THR A 54 -2.76 3.42 0.72
CA THR A 54 -3.99 4.17 0.43
C THR A 54 -4.84 3.37 -0.54
N PRO A 55 -6.13 3.19 -0.21
CA PRO A 55 -7.10 2.84 -1.22
C PRO A 55 -7.27 4.07 -2.11
N ILE A 56 -6.76 4.00 -3.34
CA ILE A 56 -7.18 4.87 -4.44
C ILE A 56 -8.71 4.82 -4.44
N PRO A 57 -9.41 5.94 -4.20
CA PRO A 57 -10.87 5.95 -4.18
C PRO A 57 -11.38 5.59 -5.58
N GLY A 58 -11.73 4.31 -5.80
CA GLY A 58 -12.31 3.85 -7.06
C GLY A 58 -12.10 2.39 -7.47
N GLU A 59 -11.02 1.70 -7.09
CA GLU A 59 -10.71 0.38 -7.70
C GLU A 59 -10.20 -0.74 -6.76
N ARG A 60 -10.38 -0.62 -5.44
CA ARG A 60 -10.04 -1.67 -4.46
C ARG A 60 -11.16 -1.94 -3.44
N SER A 61 -12.40 -2.07 -3.88
CA SER A 61 -13.48 -2.42 -2.95
C SER A 61 -13.44 -3.92 -2.66
N PHE A 62 -12.74 -4.31 -1.60
CA PHE A 62 -13.02 -5.58 -0.93
C PHE A 62 -14.54 -5.65 -0.65
N ARG A 63 -15.17 -6.80 -0.87
CA ARG A 63 -16.58 -7.02 -0.54
C ARG A 63 -16.75 -8.35 0.18
N MET A 64 -17.56 -8.33 1.24
CA MET A 64 -17.96 -9.52 1.99
C MET A 64 -19.48 -9.53 2.14
N TYR A 65 -20.15 -10.52 1.56
CA TYR A 65 -21.61 -10.57 1.51
C TYR A 65 -22.15 -12.01 1.41
N PRO A 66 -23.37 -12.29 1.90
CA PRO A 66 -24.17 -11.39 2.72
C PRO A 66 -23.51 -11.18 4.08
N ASN A 67 -23.87 -10.08 4.74
CA ASN A 67 -23.47 -9.83 6.11
C ASN A 67 -24.58 -8.98 6.74
N PRO A 68 -25.42 -9.53 7.64
CA PRO A 68 -25.30 -10.84 8.31
C PRO A 68 -25.42 -12.08 7.40
N ALA A 69 -24.84 -13.21 7.81
CA ALA A 69 -24.84 -14.49 7.09
C ALA A 69 -25.16 -15.69 8.02
N SER A 70 -25.65 -16.80 7.47
CA SER A 70 -26.00 -18.01 8.24
C SER A 70 -25.09 -19.20 7.96
N ASN A 71 -24.78 -19.47 6.68
CA ASN A 71 -24.10 -20.71 6.29
C ASN A 71 -22.82 -20.46 5.51
N GLU A 72 -22.84 -19.45 4.64
CA GLU A 72 -21.70 -19.07 3.83
C GLU A 72 -21.62 -17.55 3.65
N VAL A 73 -20.41 -17.08 3.38
CA VAL A 73 -20.15 -15.70 3.00
C VAL A 73 -19.23 -15.66 1.77
N MET A 74 -19.62 -14.88 0.78
CA MET A 74 -18.82 -14.60 -0.41
C MET A 74 -17.79 -13.53 -0.06
N ILE A 75 -16.53 -13.82 -0.36
CA ILE A 75 -15.42 -12.89 -0.30
C ILE A 75 -15.03 -12.51 -1.71
N ASP A 76 -14.96 -11.21 -1.99
CA ASP A 76 -14.38 -10.64 -3.19
C ASP A 76 -13.24 -9.69 -2.79
N ALA A 77 -12.00 -10.15 -2.94
CA ALA A 77 -10.80 -9.40 -2.60
C ALA A 77 -10.55 -8.19 -3.52
N GLY A 78 -11.27 -8.09 -4.64
CA GLY A 78 -11.06 -7.06 -5.66
C GLY A 78 -10.06 -7.47 -6.74
N ARG A 79 -9.72 -6.51 -7.60
CA ARG A 79 -8.78 -6.70 -8.73
C ARG A 79 -7.33 -6.54 -8.27
N ASN A 80 -6.40 -7.17 -9.00
CA ASN A 80 -4.94 -7.03 -8.82
C ASN A 80 -4.42 -7.39 -7.41
N VAL A 81 -5.07 -8.35 -6.74
CA VAL A 81 -4.60 -8.90 -5.46
C VAL A 81 -3.61 -10.03 -5.72
N SER A 82 -2.41 -9.94 -5.12
CA SER A 82 -1.42 -11.00 -5.15
C SER A 82 -1.95 -12.28 -4.50
N LYS A 83 -1.92 -13.37 -5.25
CA LYS A 83 -2.34 -14.71 -4.80
C LYS A 83 -1.13 -15.49 -4.25
N PRO A 84 -1.34 -16.52 -3.41
CA PRO A 84 -2.61 -16.86 -2.76
C PRO A 84 -3.05 -15.78 -1.77
N VAL A 85 -4.34 -15.71 -1.49
CA VAL A 85 -4.86 -14.89 -0.38
C VAL A 85 -5.03 -15.76 0.86
N TYR A 86 -4.82 -15.15 2.03
CA TYR A 86 -4.95 -15.80 3.32
C TYR A 86 -6.06 -15.11 4.11
N TYR A 87 -6.90 -15.89 4.79
CA TYR A 87 -7.96 -15.34 5.62
C TYR A 87 -7.89 -15.89 7.03
N GLU A 88 -8.34 -15.07 7.98
CA GLU A 88 -8.46 -15.42 9.39
C GLU A 88 -9.76 -14.84 9.94
N VAL A 89 -10.45 -15.62 10.78
CA VAL A 89 -11.66 -15.21 11.49
C VAL A 89 -11.39 -15.33 12.98
N PHE A 90 -11.71 -14.28 13.71
CA PHE A 90 -11.49 -14.18 15.15
C PHE A 90 -12.82 -13.97 15.88
N ASP A 91 -12.96 -14.59 17.05
CA ASP A 91 -14.07 -14.29 17.96
C ASP A 91 -13.86 -12.95 18.70
N LEU A 92 -14.82 -12.56 19.55
CA LEU A 92 -14.77 -11.33 20.36
C LEU A 92 -13.58 -11.26 21.33
N LEU A 93 -12.97 -12.40 21.68
CA LEU A 93 -11.80 -12.47 22.54
C LEU A 93 -10.49 -12.45 21.73
N GLY A 94 -10.56 -12.30 20.41
CA GLY A 94 -9.41 -12.30 19.52
C GLY A 94 -8.83 -13.69 19.26
N ARG A 95 -9.56 -14.77 19.57
CA ARG A 95 -9.10 -16.14 19.31
C ARG A 95 -9.38 -16.52 17.85
N PRO A 96 -8.41 -17.06 17.09
CA PRO A 96 -8.65 -17.50 15.72
C PRO A 96 -9.56 -18.74 15.73
N VAL A 97 -10.74 -18.62 15.11
CA VAL A 97 -11.75 -19.68 15.02
C VAL A 97 -11.80 -20.34 13.64
N LEU A 98 -11.32 -19.65 12.60
CA LEU A 98 -11.23 -20.18 11.25
C LEU A 98 -10.06 -19.51 10.52
N LYS A 99 -9.32 -20.26 9.70
CA LYS A 99 -8.27 -19.71 8.85
C LYS A 99 -8.01 -20.59 7.63
N GLY A 100 -7.45 -20.02 6.59
CA GLY A 100 -7.07 -20.77 5.41
C GLY A 100 -6.44 -19.91 4.32
N LYS A 101 -6.18 -20.55 3.17
CA LYS A 101 -5.67 -19.91 1.97
C LYS A 101 -6.55 -20.21 0.76
N ARG A 102 -6.56 -19.31 -0.23
CA ARG A 102 -7.27 -19.47 -1.50
C ARG A 102 -6.39 -18.95 -2.64
N ASP A 103 -6.37 -19.68 -3.75
CA ASP A 103 -5.69 -19.25 -4.97
C ASP A 103 -6.58 -18.34 -5.84
N ASP A 104 -7.82 -18.09 -5.41
CA ASP A 104 -8.79 -17.20 -6.04
C ASP A 104 -9.01 -15.93 -5.24
N THR A 105 -9.29 -14.83 -5.95
CA THR A 105 -9.66 -13.55 -5.34
C THR A 105 -11.16 -13.45 -5.04
N ARG A 106 -11.97 -14.38 -5.57
CA ARG A 106 -13.38 -14.52 -5.23
C ARG A 106 -13.68 -15.94 -4.80
N PHE A 107 -14.19 -16.13 -3.59
CA PHE A 107 -14.45 -17.45 -3.03
C PHE A 107 -15.54 -17.43 -1.97
N SER A 108 -16.25 -18.56 -1.82
CA SER A 108 -17.18 -18.79 -0.71
C SER A 108 -16.43 -19.34 0.52
N LEU A 109 -16.78 -18.81 1.68
CA LEU A 109 -16.34 -19.27 2.98
C LEU A 109 -17.51 -19.91 3.72
N ASN A 110 -17.38 -21.19 4.05
CA ASN A 110 -18.36 -21.89 4.88
C ASN A 110 -18.18 -21.49 6.35
N ILE A 111 -19.27 -21.05 6.99
CA ILE A 111 -19.32 -20.57 8.38
C ILE A 111 -20.29 -21.38 9.25
N THR A 112 -20.80 -22.52 8.78
CA THR A 112 -21.82 -23.31 9.50
C THR A 112 -21.34 -23.86 10.84
N THR A 113 -20.03 -23.97 11.03
CA THR A 113 -19.40 -24.42 12.28
C THR A 113 -19.25 -23.31 13.31
N LEU A 114 -19.42 -22.04 12.90
CA LEU A 114 -19.35 -20.89 13.79
C LEU A 114 -20.67 -20.74 14.56
N LYS A 115 -20.56 -20.35 15.84
CA LYS A 115 -21.75 -20.02 16.65
C LYS A 115 -22.31 -18.67 16.19
N LYS A 116 -23.59 -18.43 16.46
CA LYS A 116 -24.23 -17.13 16.25
C LYS A 116 -23.49 -16.06 17.04
N GLY A 117 -23.19 -14.92 16.42
CA GLY A 117 -22.41 -13.86 17.05
C GLY A 117 -21.66 -12.96 16.09
N VAL A 118 -20.76 -12.16 16.64
CA VAL A 118 -19.93 -11.19 15.90
C VAL A 118 -18.48 -11.67 15.88
N TYR A 119 -17.86 -11.55 14.72
CA TYR A 119 -16.49 -11.98 14.44
C TYR A 119 -15.72 -10.88 13.70
N SER A 120 -14.39 -10.90 13.82
CA SER A 120 -13.51 -10.12 12.96
C SER A 120 -12.96 -11.02 11.85
N PHE A 121 -13.20 -10.66 10.60
CA PHE A 121 -12.59 -11.27 9.43
C PHE A 121 -11.38 -10.43 8.99
N ARG A 122 -10.27 -11.08 8.67
CA ARG A 122 -9.08 -10.45 8.08
C ARG A 122 -8.68 -11.19 6.81
N LEU A 123 -8.26 -10.42 5.80
CA LEU A 123 -7.74 -10.94 4.54
C LEU A 123 -6.36 -10.36 4.28
N TYR A 124 -5.42 -11.22 3.91
CA TYR A 124 -4.05 -10.90 3.55
C TYR A 124 -3.75 -11.39 2.13
N ASN A 125 -2.83 -10.73 1.43
CA ASN A 125 -2.35 -11.17 0.12
C ASN A 125 -1.16 -12.16 0.24
N GLY A 126 -0.62 -12.59 -0.91
CA GLY A 126 0.52 -13.52 -0.98
C GLY A 126 1.84 -13.01 -0.38
N TRP A 127 1.88 -11.75 0.04
CA TRP A 127 3.04 -11.04 0.59
C TRP A 127 2.81 -10.68 2.07
N ASP A 128 1.83 -11.31 2.72
CA ASP A 128 1.38 -11.05 4.09
C ASP A 128 0.90 -9.60 4.35
N ILE A 129 0.55 -8.86 3.30
CA ILE A 129 -0.01 -7.52 3.42
C ILE A 129 -1.52 -7.65 3.70
N LEU A 130 -1.99 -7.00 4.78
CA LEU A 130 -3.41 -6.91 5.12
C LEU A 130 -4.17 -6.12 4.04
N ILE A 131 -5.13 -6.78 3.39
CA ILE A 131 -6.02 -6.19 2.39
C ILE A 131 -7.24 -5.55 3.05
N ALA A 132 -7.87 -6.26 3.99
CA ALA A 132 -9.12 -5.83 4.61
C ALA A 132 -9.30 -6.43 6.01
N THR A 133 -9.98 -5.66 6.86
CA THR A 133 -10.56 -6.14 8.12
C THR A 133 -12.05 -5.79 8.11
N GLU A 134 -12.91 -6.78 8.30
CA GLU A 134 -14.35 -6.59 8.29
C GLU A 134 -15.03 -7.28 9.47
N LYS A 135 -16.14 -6.70 9.91
CA LYS A 135 -16.99 -7.32 10.92
C LYS A 135 -17.88 -8.34 10.25
N LEU A 136 -17.84 -9.61 10.65
CA LEU A 136 -18.75 -10.66 10.19
C LEU A 136 -19.81 -10.95 11.27
N ILE A 137 -21.09 -10.92 10.88
CA ILE A 137 -22.22 -11.23 11.77
C ILE A 137 -22.81 -12.58 11.34
N VAL A 138 -22.78 -13.57 12.24
CA VAL A 138 -23.31 -14.93 12.02
C VAL A 138 -24.66 -15.08 12.71
N GLN A 139 -25.67 -15.58 11.99
CA GLN A 139 -27.08 -15.69 12.44
C GLN A 139 -27.56 -17.11 12.75
#